data_AF-C0PK01-F1
#
_entry.id   AF-C0PK01-F1
#
_cell.length_a   1.000
_cell.length_b   1.000
_cell.length_c   1.000
_cell.angle_alpha   90.00
_cell.angle_beta   90.00
_cell.angle_gamma   90.00
#
_symmetry.space_group_name_H-M   'P 1'
#
loop_
_entity.id
_entity.type
_entity.pdbx_description
1 polymer ?
#
loop_
_entity_poly.entity_id
_entity_poly.type
_entity_poly.pdbx_seq_one_letter_code
_entity_poly.pdbx_strand_id
1 'polypeptide(L)'
;MLNGYGAPLQIYQHLEHHDDTGPGSILCVGSEWHRYPSSFFIPSYISEVRWIDDGFRGLLPFPFNETLGGTTAAPSYFNNKNKAAEGQYLKDIGACNLLVELDLRRPYPSRGSDLSTWEALAALPFLDRELSPALYRSFFIPYRWQQNNVFGLYKLLRRLHPDHA
;
A
#
# COMPACT_ATOMS: atom_id res chain seq x y z
N MET A 1 5.16 -22.84 -1.98
CA MET A 1 4.69 -21.46 -2.27
C MET A 1 3.89 -20.99 -1.05
N LEU A 2 4.33 -19.93 -0.38
CA LEU A 2 3.65 -19.34 0.79
C LEU A 2 2.47 -18.49 0.30
N ASN A 3 1.42 -19.14 -0.18
CA ASN A 3 0.25 -18.46 -0.70
C ASN A 3 -0.41 -17.63 0.42
N GLY A 4 -0.84 -16.40 0.12
CA GLY A 4 -1.62 -15.58 1.05
C GLY A 4 -0.84 -14.77 2.09
N TYR A 5 0.47 -15.00 2.28
CA TYR A 5 1.30 -14.24 3.25
C TYR A 5 2.44 -13.43 2.62
N GLY A 6 2.88 -13.80 1.42
CA GLY A 6 4.00 -13.13 0.73
C GLY A 6 3.61 -11.86 -0.05
N ALA A 7 2.31 -11.61 -0.24
CA ALA A 7 1.81 -10.56 -1.13
C ALA A 7 2.35 -9.15 -0.82
N PRO A 8 2.46 -8.70 0.45
CA PRO A 8 2.98 -7.35 0.74
C PRO A 8 4.45 -7.14 0.36
N LEU A 9 5.25 -8.19 0.26
CA LEU A 9 6.63 -8.08 -0.22
C LEU A 9 6.68 -8.18 -1.74
N GLN A 10 5.97 -9.15 -2.31
CA GLN A 10 5.98 -9.43 -3.74
C GLN A 10 5.34 -8.32 -4.57
N ILE A 11 4.30 -7.65 -4.06
CA ILE A 11 3.60 -6.63 -4.85
C ILE A 11 4.51 -5.45 -5.24
N TYR A 12 5.44 -5.07 -4.36
CA TYR A 12 6.33 -3.93 -4.60
C TYR A 12 7.40 -4.27 -5.64
N GLN A 13 7.72 -5.56 -5.86
CA GLN A 13 8.63 -5.99 -6.92
C GLN A 13 8.08 -5.67 -8.32
N HIS A 14 6.76 -5.56 -8.47
CA HIS A 14 6.16 -5.19 -9.74
C HIS A 14 6.44 -3.73 -10.12
N LEU A 15 6.78 -2.85 -9.16
CA LEU A 15 7.10 -1.44 -9.44
C LEU A 15 8.26 -1.28 -10.43
N GLU A 16 9.20 -2.25 -10.48
CA GLU A 16 10.35 -2.19 -11.40
C GLU A 16 9.96 -2.16 -12.89
N HIS A 17 8.73 -2.56 -13.24
CA HIS A 17 8.28 -2.72 -14.62
C HIS A 17 7.35 -1.59 -15.10
N HIS A 18 7.18 -0.53 -14.30
CA HIS A 18 6.17 0.51 -14.53
C HIS A 18 6.75 1.93 -14.49
N ASP A 19 7.95 2.11 -15.05
CA ASP A 19 8.56 3.43 -15.26
C ASP A 19 7.79 4.29 -16.28
N ASP A 20 6.89 3.68 -17.05
CA ASP A 20 5.95 4.32 -17.96
C ASP A 20 4.94 5.25 -17.26
N THR A 21 4.80 5.18 -15.93
CA THR A 21 4.04 6.18 -15.17
C THR A 21 4.72 7.55 -15.15
N GLY A 22 5.99 7.61 -15.53
CA GLY A 22 6.76 8.85 -15.68
C GLY A 22 7.58 9.22 -14.44
N PRO A 23 8.68 9.98 -14.64
CA PRO A 23 9.54 10.42 -13.55
C PRO A 23 8.80 11.35 -12.60
N GLY A 24 9.08 11.22 -11.31
CA GLY A 24 8.43 12.03 -10.28
C GLY A 24 7.13 11.42 -9.75
N SER A 25 6.78 10.19 -10.17
CA SER A 25 5.55 9.50 -9.76
C SER A 25 5.41 9.41 -8.24
N ILE A 26 4.17 9.49 -7.76
CA ILE A 26 3.83 9.36 -6.34
C ILE A 26 3.21 7.97 -6.10
N LEU A 27 3.80 7.20 -5.19
CA LEU A 27 3.25 5.94 -4.71
C LEU A 27 2.44 6.16 -3.43
N CYS A 28 1.16 5.83 -3.46
CA CYS A 28 0.27 5.97 -2.33
C CYS A 28 0.00 4.64 -1.63
N VAL A 29 -0.05 4.67 -0.30
CA VAL A 29 -0.38 3.51 0.55
C VAL A 29 -1.42 3.92 1.59
N GLY A 30 -2.46 3.09 1.78
CA GLY A 30 -3.56 3.35 2.72
C GLY A 30 -3.42 2.61 4.06
N SER A 31 -4.49 1.91 4.46
CA SER A 31 -4.60 1.10 5.69
C SER A 31 -3.46 0.13 5.94
N GLU A 32 -2.82 -0.36 4.87
CA GLU A 32 -1.77 -1.36 4.92
C GLU A 32 -0.35 -0.78 5.05
N TRP A 33 -0.21 0.48 5.48
CA TRP A 33 1.07 1.16 5.70
C TRP A 33 2.06 0.32 6.54
N HIS A 34 1.56 -0.42 7.54
CA HIS A 34 2.37 -1.25 8.44
C HIS A 34 2.97 -2.48 7.75
N ARG A 35 2.60 -2.74 6.50
CA ARG A 35 3.15 -3.80 5.63
C ARG A 35 4.06 -3.25 4.54
N TYR A 36 4.23 -1.94 4.46
CA TYR A 36 5.22 -1.31 3.58
C TYR A 36 6.61 -1.89 3.90
N PRO A 37 7.28 -2.55 2.94
CA PRO A 37 8.47 -3.34 3.25
C PRO A 37 9.69 -2.47 3.54
N SER A 38 10.02 -1.55 2.64
CA SER A 38 11.11 -0.57 2.77
C SER A 38 11.18 0.32 1.53
N SER A 39 11.77 1.52 1.68
CA SER A 39 12.14 2.37 0.55
C SER A 39 13.20 1.76 -0.35
N PHE A 40 13.92 0.72 0.08
CA PHE A 40 14.84 -0.04 -0.79
C PHE A 40 14.13 -0.74 -1.97
N PHE A 41 12.81 -0.97 -1.88
CA PHE A 41 12.01 -1.59 -2.94
C PHE A 41 11.32 -0.56 -3.84
N ILE A 42 11.64 0.73 -3.70
CA ILE A 42 11.01 1.81 -4.46
C ILE A 42 11.97 2.25 -5.57
N PRO A 43 11.60 2.04 -6.86
CA PRO A 43 12.41 2.48 -7.99
C PRO A 43 12.59 4.00 -8.03
N SER A 44 13.68 4.45 -8.65
CA SER A 44 14.07 5.87 -8.68
C SER A 44 13.13 6.80 -9.45
N TYR A 45 12.24 6.27 -10.30
CA TYR A 45 11.23 7.09 -10.99
C TYR A 45 10.11 7.54 -10.05
N ILE A 46 9.94 6.86 -8.91
CA ILE A 46 8.99 7.23 -7.85
C ILE A 46 9.70 8.22 -6.93
N SER A 47 9.19 9.45 -6.88
CA SER A 47 9.80 10.52 -6.08
C SER A 47 9.49 10.40 -4.59
N GLU A 48 8.28 9.96 -4.26
CA GLU A 48 7.82 9.88 -2.88
C GLU A 48 6.80 8.77 -2.65
N VAL A 49 6.85 8.21 -1.43
CA VAL A 49 5.80 7.35 -0.89
C VAL A 49 4.94 8.19 0.04
N ARG A 50 3.63 8.21 -0.20
CA ARG A 50 2.67 9.03 0.54
C ARG A 50 1.56 8.18 1.15
N TRP A 51 1.04 8.65 2.28
CA TRP A 51 -0.01 7.94 3.02
C TRP A 51 -1.37 8.55 2.73
N ILE A 52 -2.36 7.71 2.47
CA ILE A 52 -3.76 8.13 2.36
C ILE A 52 -4.39 8.10 3.76
N ASP A 53 -5.31 9.03 4.04
CA ASP A 53 -6.14 8.92 5.25
C ASP A 53 -7.11 7.74 5.12
N ASP A 54 -6.77 6.65 5.77
CA ASP A 54 -7.59 5.44 5.87
C ASP A 54 -7.96 5.11 7.34
N GLY A 55 -8.07 6.14 8.17
CA GLY A 55 -8.55 6.03 9.56
C GLY A 55 -7.49 5.69 10.61
N PHE A 56 -6.26 5.35 10.22
CA PHE A 56 -5.13 5.25 11.18
C PHE A 56 -4.89 6.62 11.82
N ARG A 57 -4.59 6.72 13.12
CA ARG A 57 -4.41 8.01 13.84
C ARG A 57 -3.10 8.10 14.62
N GLY A 58 -2.19 7.15 14.42
CA GLY A 58 -0.82 7.23 14.94
C GLY A 58 0.09 8.09 14.06
N LEU A 59 1.34 8.26 14.47
CA LEU A 59 2.36 8.87 13.61
C LEU A 59 2.74 7.93 12.47
N LEU A 60 2.82 8.49 11.27
CA LEU A 60 3.38 7.84 10.08
C LEU A 60 4.71 8.51 9.68
N PRO A 61 5.59 7.78 8.97
CA PRO A 61 6.79 8.38 8.40
C PRO A 61 6.46 9.55 7.46
N PHE A 62 7.32 10.58 7.44
CA PHE A 62 7.24 11.64 6.42
C PHE A 62 8.27 11.38 5.32
N PRO A 63 8.07 11.92 4.10
CA PRO A 63 9.13 12.01 3.12
C PRO A 63 10.40 12.61 3.73
N PHE A 64 11.54 11.99 3.44
CA PHE A 64 12.82 12.46 3.96
C PHE A 64 13.15 13.83 3.38
N ASN A 65 13.59 14.75 4.23
CA ASN A 65 14.01 16.08 3.84
C ASN A 65 15.46 16.33 4.30
N GLU A 66 16.38 16.29 3.34
CA GLU A 66 17.82 16.48 3.58
C GLU A 66 18.15 17.84 4.19
N THR A 67 17.35 18.87 3.88
CA THR A 67 17.59 20.24 4.37
C THR A 67 17.33 20.42 5.85
N LEU A 68 16.65 19.47 6.50
CA LEU A 68 16.35 19.52 7.94
C LEU A 68 17.49 18.97 8.82
N GLY A 69 18.66 18.69 8.27
CA GLY A 69 19.79 18.10 9.00
C GLY A 69 19.76 16.56 9.04
N GLY A 70 19.14 15.95 8.03
CA GLY A 70 19.14 14.51 7.80
C GLY A 70 18.67 13.68 8.99
N THR A 71 19.41 12.63 9.34
CA THR A 71 19.07 11.70 10.43
C THR A 71 19.22 12.29 11.84
N THR A 72 19.82 13.48 11.97
CA THR A 72 19.94 14.20 13.25
C THR A 72 18.80 15.17 13.49
N ALA A 73 17.93 15.37 12.49
CA ALA A 73 16.78 16.25 12.59
C ALA A 73 15.83 15.79 13.70
N ALA A 74 15.27 16.75 14.44
CA ALA A 74 14.12 16.55 15.31
C ALA A 74 12.96 17.42 14.80
N PRO A 75 12.26 16.99 13.73
CA PRO A 75 11.28 17.84 13.08
C PRO A 75 10.12 18.19 14.02
N SER A 76 9.75 19.48 14.05
CA SER A 76 8.75 20.01 14.97
C SER A 76 7.33 19.51 14.73
N TYR A 77 7.05 18.95 13.54
CA TYR A 77 5.75 18.37 13.21
C TYR A 77 5.50 17.01 13.89
N PHE A 78 6.53 16.35 14.43
CA PHE A 78 6.35 15.14 15.23
C PHE A 78 6.05 15.47 16.69
N ASN A 79 5.12 14.69 17.29
CA ASN A 79 4.77 14.82 18.70
C ASN A 79 5.20 13.59 19.50
N ASN A 80 5.38 13.78 20.82
CA ASN A 80 5.78 12.72 21.74
C ASN A 80 4.61 11.83 22.23
N LYS A 81 3.45 11.85 21.57
CA LYS A 81 2.25 11.10 21.96
C LYS A 81 1.85 10.04 20.93
N ASN A 82 2.68 9.84 19.89
CA ASN A 82 2.35 8.99 18.75
C ASN A 82 0.95 9.31 18.17
N LYS A 83 0.59 10.59 18.09
CA LYS A 83 -0.64 11.05 17.46
C LYS A 83 -0.35 11.48 16.04
N ALA A 84 -1.31 11.31 15.13
CA ALA A 84 -1.20 11.82 13.77
C ALA A 84 -0.66 13.25 13.73
N ALA A 85 0.41 13.46 12.97
CA ALA A 85 0.97 14.78 12.74
C ALA A 85 0.16 15.53 11.69
N GLU A 86 0.16 16.86 11.77
CA GLU A 86 -0.44 17.70 10.73
C GLU A 86 0.28 17.45 9.40
N GLY A 87 -0.48 17.27 8.33
CA GLY A 87 0.07 17.08 6.97
C GLY A 87 0.66 15.71 6.68
N GLN A 88 0.57 14.72 7.58
CA GLN A 88 1.12 13.38 7.32
C GLN A 88 0.38 12.61 6.22
N TYR A 89 -0.91 12.90 6.02
CA TYR A 89 -1.70 12.32 4.94
C TYR A 89 -1.66 13.22 3.70
N LEU A 90 -1.66 12.58 2.54
CA LEU A 90 -1.86 13.25 1.26
C LEU A 90 -3.29 13.80 1.19
N LYS A 91 -3.42 15.12 0.96
CA LYS A 91 -4.72 15.81 0.90
C LYS A 91 -5.47 15.51 -0.40
N ASP A 92 -4.73 15.49 -1.52
CA ASP A 92 -5.29 15.22 -2.84
C ASP A 92 -4.85 13.84 -3.32
N ILE A 93 -5.76 12.87 -3.23
CA ILE A 93 -5.55 11.52 -3.78
C ILE A 93 -5.41 11.56 -5.31
N GLY A 94 -5.89 12.63 -5.95
CA GLY A 94 -5.65 12.97 -7.35
C GLY A 94 -4.19 12.93 -7.77
N ALA A 95 -3.30 13.29 -6.85
CA ALA A 95 -1.86 13.32 -7.09
C ALA A 95 -1.19 11.94 -7.11
N CYS A 96 -1.86 10.88 -6.66
CA CYS A 96 -1.30 9.52 -6.67
C CYS A 96 -1.25 8.97 -8.10
N ASN A 97 -0.06 8.64 -8.61
CA ASN A 97 0.08 7.92 -9.88
C ASN A 97 -0.08 6.41 -9.67
N LEU A 98 0.40 5.90 -8.53
CA LEU A 98 0.36 4.50 -8.14
C LEU A 98 -0.30 4.35 -6.78
N LEU A 99 -1.01 3.24 -6.57
CA LEU A 99 -1.67 2.91 -5.31
C LEU A 99 -1.43 1.44 -4.96
N VAL A 100 -0.99 1.18 -3.73
CA VAL A 100 -0.99 -0.16 -3.13
C VAL A 100 -2.14 -0.27 -2.13
N GLU A 101 -3.05 -1.20 -2.39
CA GLU A 101 -4.26 -1.39 -1.58
C GLU A 101 -4.56 -2.87 -1.37
N LEU A 102 -5.10 -3.18 -0.18
CA LEU A 102 -5.66 -4.49 0.11
C LEU A 102 -7.17 -4.47 -0.14
N ASP A 103 -7.61 -5.33 -1.04
CA ASP A 103 -9.00 -5.51 -1.42
C ASP A 103 -9.54 -6.81 -0.81
N LEU A 104 -10.24 -6.68 0.32
CA LEU A 104 -10.95 -7.77 0.99
C LEU A 104 -12.46 -7.65 0.74
N ARG A 105 -13.17 -8.76 0.92
CA ARG A 105 -14.64 -8.75 0.88
C ARG A 105 -15.18 -8.01 2.10
N ARG A 106 -15.43 -6.72 1.96
CA ARG A 106 -15.98 -5.83 2.99
C ARG A 106 -17.23 -5.11 2.45
N PRO A 107 -18.11 -4.60 3.31
CA PRO A 107 -19.32 -3.88 2.86
C PRO A 107 -19.02 -2.59 2.07
N TYR A 108 -17.84 -2.01 2.27
CA TYR A 108 -17.39 -0.81 1.58
C TYR A 108 -16.41 -1.20 0.48
N PRO A 109 -16.52 -0.61 -0.73
CA PRO A 109 -15.61 -0.90 -1.82
C PRO A 109 -14.20 -0.38 -1.51
N SER A 110 -13.19 -1.10 -1.98
CA SER A 110 -11.80 -0.60 -2.04
C SER A 110 -11.70 0.54 -3.07
N ARG A 111 -10.78 1.48 -2.90
CA ARG A 111 -10.61 2.62 -3.83
C ARG A 111 -10.31 2.15 -5.23
N GLY A 112 -9.47 1.13 -5.35
CA GLY A 112 -9.10 0.47 -6.60
C GLY A 112 -10.22 -0.32 -7.27
N SER A 113 -11.43 -0.34 -6.72
CA SER A 113 -12.61 -0.90 -7.38
C SER A 113 -13.18 0.03 -8.48
N ASP A 114 -12.86 1.33 -8.44
CA ASP A 114 -13.27 2.26 -9.49
C ASP A 114 -12.37 2.14 -10.73
N LEU A 115 -12.87 1.38 -11.71
CA LEU A 115 -12.18 1.12 -12.98
C LEU A 115 -12.12 2.34 -13.92
N SER A 116 -12.85 3.42 -13.62
CA SER A 116 -12.72 4.68 -14.36
C SER A 116 -11.51 5.51 -13.89
N THR A 117 -11.03 5.23 -12.67
CA THR A 117 -9.88 5.92 -12.08
C THR A 117 -8.64 5.04 -12.02
N TRP A 118 -8.79 3.72 -11.86
CA TRP A 118 -7.69 2.81 -11.56
C TRP A 118 -7.62 1.61 -12.51
N GLU A 119 -6.40 1.28 -12.91
CA GLU A 119 -6.04 0.05 -13.62
C GLU A 119 -5.21 -0.84 -12.70
N ALA A 120 -5.53 -2.14 -12.63
CA ALA A 120 -4.74 -3.08 -11.85
C ALA A 120 -3.52 -3.57 -12.64
N LEU A 121 -2.33 -3.15 -12.20
CA LEU A 121 -1.04 -3.58 -12.75
C LEU A 121 -0.64 -4.97 -12.26
N ALA A 122 -0.90 -5.26 -10.98
CA ALA A 122 -0.68 -6.56 -10.37
C ALA A 122 -1.68 -6.84 -9.26
N ALA A 123 -2.03 -8.10 -9.05
CA ALA A 123 -2.90 -8.54 -7.97
C ALA A 123 -2.42 -9.90 -7.43
N LEU A 124 -2.13 -9.96 -6.13
CA LEU A 124 -1.64 -11.16 -5.47
C LEU A 124 -2.63 -11.65 -4.41
N PRO A 125 -2.85 -12.97 -4.27
CA PRO A 125 -3.71 -13.51 -3.22
C PRO A 125 -3.23 -13.11 -1.84
N PHE A 126 -4.13 -12.57 -1.02
CA PHE A 126 -3.88 -12.19 0.37
C PHE A 126 -4.86 -12.91 1.29
N LEU A 127 -4.37 -13.56 2.35
CA LEU A 127 -5.23 -14.30 3.27
C LEU A 127 -6.04 -13.33 4.15
N ASP A 128 -7.36 -13.44 4.09
CA ASP A 128 -8.26 -12.68 4.95
C ASP A 128 -8.29 -13.30 6.34
N ARG A 129 -7.60 -12.67 7.28
CA ARG A 129 -7.54 -13.14 8.67
C ARG A 129 -8.93 -13.26 9.28
N GLU A 130 -9.82 -12.29 9.06
CA GLU A 130 -11.10 -12.20 9.77
C GLU A 130 -12.08 -13.28 9.32
N LEU A 131 -12.06 -13.61 8.03
CA LEU A 131 -12.94 -14.62 7.45
C LEU A 131 -12.32 -16.02 7.38
N SER A 132 -11.02 -16.16 7.69
CA SER A 132 -10.33 -17.46 7.71
C SER A 132 -10.30 -18.09 9.11
N PRO A 133 -10.62 -19.38 9.27
CA PRO A 133 -10.52 -20.07 10.56
C PRO A 133 -9.09 -20.11 11.10
N ALA A 134 -8.94 -19.95 12.42
CA ALA A 134 -7.64 -19.87 13.08
C ALA A 134 -6.71 -21.07 12.77
N LEU A 135 -7.26 -22.29 12.73
CA LEU A 135 -6.51 -23.52 12.42
C LEU A 135 -5.86 -23.45 11.04
N TYR A 136 -6.65 -23.17 10.00
CA TYR A 136 -6.19 -23.19 8.61
C TYR A 136 -5.35 -21.96 8.25
N ARG A 137 -5.54 -20.81 8.91
CA ARG A 137 -4.66 -19.64 8.68
C ARG A 137 -3.35 -19.68 9.48
N SER A 138 -3.19 -20.64 10.40
CA SER A 138 -1.95 -20.76 11.19
C SER A 138 -1.10 -21.94 10.75
N PHE A 139 -1.73 -23.00 10.22
CA PHE A 139 -1.06 -24.23 9.81
C PHE A 139 -1.38 -24.60 8.37
N PHE A 140 -0.35 -24.95 7.61
CA PHE A 140 -0.52 -25.50 6.27
C PHE A 140 -0.99 -26.96 6.37
N ILE A 141 -2.29 -27.19 6.14
CA ILE A 141 -2.89 -28.53 6.06
C ILE A 141 -3.12 -28.87 4.59
N PRO A 142 -2.45 -29.88 4.01
CA PRO A 142 -2.58 -30.23 2.59
C PRO A 142 -4.04 -30.36 2.14
N TYR A 143 -4.35 -29.84 0.95
CA TYR A 143 -5.68 -29.77 0.32
C TYR A 143 -6.72 -28.89 1.05
N ARG A 144 -6.74 -28.93 2.39
CA ARG A 144 -7.71 -28.18 3.22
C ARG A 144 -7.37 -26.71 3.40
N TRP A 145 -6.08 -26.35 3.41
CA TRP A 145 -5.64 -24.97 3.63
C TRP A 145 -6.25 -24.01 2.60
N GLN A 146 -6.18 -24.36 1.31
CA GLN A 146 -6.73 -23.52 0.25
C GLN A 146 -8.27 -23.48 0.26
N GLN A 147 -8.90 -24.61 0.59
CA GLN A 147 -10.36 -24.76 0.58
C GLN A 147 -11.03 -24.00 1.72
N ASN A 148 -10.40 -23.96 2.90
CA ASN A 148 -11.01 -23.45 4.11
C ASN A 148 -10.61 -22.01 4.47
N ASN A 149 -9.58 -21.46 3.84
CA ASN A 149 -9.21 -20.06 4.02
C ASN A 149 -9.92 -19.18 2.97
N VAL A 150 -10.18 -17.94 3.38
CA VAL A 150 -10.75 -16.90 2.53
C VAL A 150 -9.62 -15.97 2.09
N PHE A 151 -9.64 -15.56 0.83
CA PHE A 151 -8.63 -14.70 0.24
C PHE A 151 -9.26 -13.45 -0.37
N GLY A 152 -8.58 -12.32 -0.19
CA GLY A 152 -8.74 -11.13 -1.01
C GLY A 152 -7.51 -10.93 -1.91
N LEU A 153 -7.33 -9.70 -2.38
CA LEU A 153 -6.26 -9.33 -3.30
C LEU A 153 -5.45 -8.17 -2.74
N TYR A 154 -4.13 -8.32 -2.72
CA TYR A 154 -3.21 -7.20 -2.53
C TYR A 154 -2.85 -6.67 -3.91
N LYS A 155 -3.21 -5.42 -4.21
CA LYS A 155 -3.16 -4.87 -5.57
C LYS A 155 -2.13 -3.74 -5.66
N LEU A 156 -1.44 -3.71 -6.80
CA LEU A 156 -0.76 -2.52 -7.32
C LEU A 156 -1.62 -1.94 -8.43
N LEU A 157 -1.95 -0.67 -8.31
CA LEU A 157 -2.88 0.03 -9.19
C LEU A 157 -2.18 1.24 -9.79
N ARG A 158 -2.49 1.54 -11.05
CA ARG A 158 -2.12 2.76 -11.75
C ARG A 158 -3.33 3.65 -11.92
N ARG A 159 -3.16 4.95 -11.71
CA ARG A 159 -4.20 5.93 -11.98
C ARG A 159 -4.33 6.18 -13.48
N LEU A 160 -5.55 6.18 -13.99
CA LEU A 160 -5.86 6.57 -15.36
C LEU A 160 -5.83 8.10 -15.47
N HIS A 161 -5.03 8.62 -16.41
CA HIS A 161 -5.07 10.03 -16.77
C HIS A 161 -6.09 10.25 -17.90
N PRO A 162 -6.87 11.35 -17.86
CA PRO A 162 -7.91 11.62 -18.86
C PRO A 162 -7.38 11.77 -20.30
N ASP A 163 -6.07 11.94 -20.51
CA ASP A 163 -5.46 12.08 -21.84
C ASP A 163 -5.22 10.74 -22.57
N HIS A 164 -5.58 9.61 -21.95
CA HIS A 164 -5.44 8.25 -22.51
C HIS A 164 -6.77 7.47 -22.61
N ALA A 165 -7.91 8.14 -22.55
CA ALA A 165 -9.24 7.57 -22.79
C ALA A 165 -9.75 7.86 -24.21
#